data_AF-A0A0T1WKU6-F1
#
_entry.id   AF-A0A0T1WKU6-F1
#
_cell.length_a   1.000
_cell.length_b   1.000
_cell.length_c   1.000
_cell.angle_alpha   90.00
_cell.angle_beta   90.00
_cell.angle_gamma   90.00
#
_symmetry.space_group_name_H-M   'P 1'
#
loop_
_entity.id
_entity.type
_entity.pdbx_description
1 polymer ?
#
loop_
_entity_poly.entity_id
_entity_poly.type
_entity_poly.pdbx_seq_one_letter_code
_entity_poly.pdbx_strand_id
1 'polypeptide(L)'
;MLTKGLAYGWLAARRRIGEMILPVVTTATGAFLVVLVFGMQDGIRAQSASLGHADEIGRAVILISVTVLLVGVVEVAVATTRTVAHRTRELGVLGANGVPRTPVVAALLVEPLVAAVLGAVVGAALAGAVAMVLGATGFVPTGVAVGGLLLGGGIAVVVSIVAALVTSVVPTWTAASRPPIRSLSGGG
;
A
#
# COMPACT_ATOMS: atom_id res chain seq x y z
N MET A 1 15.74 -18.55 -11.87
CA MET A 1 15.15 -18.92 -10.56
C MET A 1 14.20 -17.85 -10.03
N LEU A 2 14.55 -16.55 -10.14
CA LEU A 2 13.70 -15.44 -9.69
C LEU A 2 12.29 -15.44 -10.31
N THR A 3 12.18 -15.69 -11.63
CA THR A 3 10.90 -15.77 -12.35
C THR A 3 9.95 -16.84 -11.79
N LYS A 4 10.50 -18.00 -11.38
CA LYS A 4 9.71 -19.07 -10.74
C LYS A 4 9.25 -18.64 -9.33
N GLY A 5 10.08 -17.90 -8.60
CA GLY A 5 9.72 -17.31 -7.31
C GLY A 5 8.57 -16.30 -7.43
N LEU A 6 8.62 -15.42 -8.42
CA LEU A 6 7.54 -14.45 -8.67
C LEU A 6 6.22 -15.13 -9.07
N ALA A 7 6.27 -16.15 -9.93
CA ALA A 7 5.09 -16.93 -10.29
C ALA A 7 4.47 -17.65 -9.08
N TYR A 8 5.31 -18.21 -8.19
CA TYR A 8 4.85 -18.80 -6.94
C TYR A 8 4.23 -17.75 -6.01
N GLY A 9 4.87 -16.60 -5.86
CA GLY A 9 4.36 -15.49 -5.05
C GLY A 9 2.98 -15.01 -5.52
N TRP A 10 2.76 -14.94 -6.84
CA TRP A 10 1.45 -14.59 -7.40
C TRP A 10 0.35 -15.61 -7.07
N LEU A 11 0.66 -16.91 -7.20
CA LEU A 11 -0.27 -17.97 -6.84
C LEU A 11 -0.59 -17.98 -5.34
N ALA A 12 0.42 -17.71 -4.50
CA ALA A 12 0.24 -17.59 -3.06
C ALA A 12 -0.67 -16.40 -2.70
N ALA A 13 -0.44 -15.23 -3.30
CA ALA A 13 -1.28 -14.04 -3.11
C ALA A 13 -2.74 -14.32 -3.48
N ARG A 14 -2.99 -15.00 -4.62
CA ARG A 14 -4.35 -15.35 -5.04
C ARG A 14 -5.07 -16.26 -4.04
N ARG A 15 -4.38 -17.23 -3.44
CA ARG A 15 -4.96 -18.14 -2.44
C ARG A 15 -5.28 -17.44 -1.12
N ARG A 16 -4.65 -16.30 -0.84
CA ARG A 16 -4.75 -15.58 0.44
C ARG A 16 -5.41 -14.22 0.31
N ILE A 17 -6.26 -14.05 -0.69
CA ILE A 17 -6.96 -12.80 -0.94
C ILE A 17 -7.73 -12.29 0.29
N GLY A 18 -8.24 -13.19 1.14
CA GLY A 18 -8.91 -12.86 2.40
C GLY A 18 -7.99 -12.18 3.43
N GLU A 19 -6.72 -12.60 3.54
CA GLU A 19 -5.74 -11.97 4.44
C GLU A 19 -5.32 -10.58 3.93
N MET A 20 -5.48 -10.32 2.63
CA MET A 20 -5.09 -9.06 1.98
C MET A 20 -6.18 -7.98 2.05
N ILE A 21 -7.41 -8.30 2.47
CA ILE A 21 -8.54 -7.34 2.47
C ILE A 21 -8.21 -6.13 3.34
N LEU A 22 -7.76 -6.35 4.58
CA LEU A 22 -7.51 -5.26 5.52
C LEU A 22 -6.40 -4.30 5.02
N PRO A 23 -5.21 -4.79 4.59
CA PRO A 23 -4.19 -3.94 3.97
C PRO A 23 -4.64 -3.19 2.72
N VAL A 24 -5.46 -3.84 1.87
CA VAL A 24 -6.01 -3.21 0.66
C VAL A 24 -6.94 -2.07 1.04
N VAL A 25 -7.84 -2.28 2.00
CA VAL A 25 -8.81 -1.25 2.44
C VAL A 25 -8.10 -0.07 3.11
N THR A 26 -7.15 -0.31 4.01
CA THR A 26 -6.43 0.79 4.68
C THR A 26 -5.57 1.59 3.70
N THR A 27 -4.92 0.93 2.75
CA THR A 27 -4.19 1.60 1.66
C THR A 27 -5.14 2.37 0.75
N ALA A 28 -6.30 1.80 0.42
CA ALA A 28 -7.31 2.46 -0.41
C ALA A 28 -7.84 3.73 0.25
N THR A 29 -8.10 3.73 1.55
CA THR A 29 -8.53 4.92 2.31
C THR A 29 -7.49 6.04 2.21
N GLY A 30 -6.21 5.72 2.39
CA GLY A 30 -5.14 6.69 2.26
C GLY A 30 -4.98 7.24 0.84
N ALA A 31 -5.00 6.36 -0.16
CA ALA A 31 -4.89 6.74 -1.57
C ALA A 31 -6.08 7.61 -2.01
N PHE A 32 -7.28 7.26 -1.55
CA PHE A 32 -8.50 8.03 -1.77
C PHE A 32 -8.35 9.48 -1.27
N LEU A 33 -7.86 9.66 -0.04
CA LEU A 33 -7.65 10.99 0.53
C LEU A 33 -6.59 11.79 -0.22
N VAL A 34 -5.46 11.18 -0.57
CA VAL A 34 -4.40 11.84 -1.34
C VAL A 34 -4.96 12.33 -2.69
N VAL A 35 -5.67 11.47 -3.41
CA VAL A 35 -6.24 11.82 -4.72
C VAL A 35 -7.21 12.98 -4.63
N LEU A 36 -8.14 12.96 -3.68
CA LEU A 36 -9.08 14.06 -3.49
C LEU A 36 -8.39 15.36 -3.07
N VAL A 37 -7.45 15.28 -2.12
CA VAL A 37 -6.70 16.46 -1.66
C VAL A 37 -5.97 17.11 -2.82
N PHE A 38 -5.33 16.32 -3.70
CA PHE A 38 -4.67 16.85 -4.89
C PHE A 38 -5.66 17.39 -5.93
N GLY A 39 -6.78 16.72 -6.15
CA GLY A 39 -7.85 17.19 -7.03
C GLY A 39 -8.50 18.50 -6.58
N MET A 40 -8.55 18.75 -5.27
CA MET A 40 -9.19 19.93 -4.68
C MET A 40 -8.19 21.03 -4.29
N GLN A 41 -6.91 20.95 -4.68
CA GLN A 41 -5.87 21.90 -4.25
C GLN A 41 -6.21 23.36 -4.54
N ASP A 42 -6.74 23.65 -5.72
CA ASP A 42 -7.07 25.03 -6.10
C ASP A 42 -8.21 25.58 -5.22
N GLY A 43 -9.20 24.75 -4.91
CA GLY A 43 -10.28 25.08 -4.00
C GLY A 43 -9.81 25.28 -2.56
N ILE A 44 -8.95 24.38 -2.07
CA ILE A 44 -8.35 24.48 -0.74
C ILE A 44 -7.56 25.79 -0.63
N ARG A 45 -6.77 26.16 -1.63
CA ARG A 45 -5.99 27.40 -1.64
C ARG A 45 -6.87 28.64 -1.69
N ALA A 46 -7.89 28.66 -2.55
CA ALA A 46 -8.81 29.79 -2.68
C ALA A 46 -9.55 30.09 -1.37
N GLN A 47 -10.11 29.05 -0.74
CA GLN A 47 -10.82 29.19 0.54
C GLN A 47 -9.85 29.61 1.66
N SER A 48 -8.64 29.04 1.68
CA SER A 48 -7.66 29.34 2.71
C SER A 48 -7.04 30.74 2.57
N ALA A 49 -7.05 31.31 1.36
CA ALA A 49 -6.62 32.70 1.12
C ALA A 49 -7.54 33.72 1.79
N SER A 50 -8.86 33.47 1.82
CA SER A 50 -9.79 34.32 2.57
C SER A 50 -9.57 34.30 4.08
N LEU A 51 -8.87 33.26 4.59
CA LEU A 51 -8.51 33.12 6.00
C LEU A 51 -7.12 33.71 6.31
N GLY A 52 -6.36 34.17 5.31
CA GLY A 52 -5.01 34.71 5.47
C GLY A 52 -3.89 33.66 5.64
N HIS A 53 -4.21 32.36 5.62
CA HIS A 53 -3.26 31.26 5.93
C HIS A 53 -3.20 30.20 4.83
N ALA A 54 -3.25 30.62 3.55
CA ALA A 54 -3.38 29.71 2.40
C ALA A 54 -2.31 28.62 2.33
N ASP A 55 -1.05 29.01 2.46
CA ASP A 55 0.07 28.09 2.30
C ASP A 55 0.18 27.11 3.48
N GLU A 56 -0.08 27.59 4.70
CA GLU A 56 -0.03 26.79 5.92
C GLU A 56 -1.11 25.70 5.90
N ILE A 57 -2.36 26.08 5.59
CA ILE A 57 -3.47 25.14 5.49
C ILE A 57 -3.24 24.15 4.36
N GLY A 58 -2.82 24.61 3.17
CA GLY A 58 -2.52 23.74 2.04
C GLY A 58 -1.48 22.66 2.37
N ARG A 59 -0.36 23.06 3.01
CA ARG A 59 0.67 22.13 3.45
C ARG A 59 0.17 21.17 4.52
N ALA A 60 -0.60 21.66 5.49
CA ALA A 60 -1.16 20.83 6.56
C ALA A 60 -2.07 19.74 5.98
N VAL A 61 -2.97 20.08 5.05
CA VAL A 61 -3.90 19.12 4.43
C VAL A 61 -3.15 18.07 3.61
N ILE A 62 -2.11 18.46 2.86
CA ILE A 62 -1.25 17.50 2.15
C ILE A 62 -0.56 16.55 3.14
N LEU A 63 0.05 17.08 4.20
CA LEU A 63 0.74 16.27 5.21
C LEU A 63 -0.20 15.28 5.90
N ILE A 64 -1.41 15.71 6.24
CA ILE A 64 -2.44 14.83 6.81
C ILE A 64 -2.77 13.71 5.83
N SER A 65 -3.03 14.03 4.56
CA SER A 65 -3.38 13.01 3.54
C SER A 65 -2.27 11.97 3.34
N VAL A 66 -1.01 12.42 3.28
CA VAL A 66 0.16 11.53 3.15
C VAL A 66 0.32 10.68 4.40
N THR A 67 0.10 11.25 5.60
CA THR A 67 0.18 10.50 6.86
C THR A 67 -0.86 9.39 6.91
N VAL A 68 -2.10 9.65 6.47
CA VAL A 68 -3.14 8.61 6.41
C VAL A 68 -2.77 7.52 5.39
N LEU A 69 -2.14 7.86 4.27
CA LEU A 69 -1.59 6.86 3.35
C LEU A 69 -0.52 5.99 3.99
N LEU A 70 0.38 6.58 4.79
CA LEU A 70 1.42 5.83 5.50
C LEU A 70 0.83 4.87 6.55
N VAL A 71 -0.31 5.18 7.16
CA VAL A 71 -1.00 4.22 8.05
C VAL A 71 -1.39 2.94 7.29
N GLY A 72 -1.86 3.06 6.05
CA GLY A 72 -2.13 1.90 5.19
C GLY A 72 -0.89 1.07 4.92
N VAL A 73 0.25 1.73 4.67
CA VAL A 73 1.54 1.06 4.47
C VAL A 73 2.00 0.30 5.72
N VAL A 74 1.82 0.89 6.90
CA VAL A 74 2.17 0.21 8.17
C VAL A 74 1.33 -1.05 8.32
N GLU A 75 0.04 -1.01 7.98
CA GLU A 75 -0.82 -2.20 8.02
C GLU A 75 -0.36 -3.28 7.03
N VAL A 76 0.11 -2.91 5.84
CA VAL A 76 0.73 -3.86 4.88
C VAL A 76 1.92 -4.57 5.51
N ALA A 77 2.78 -3.86 6.24
CA ALA A 77 3.94 -4.43 6.91
C ALA A 77 3.54 -5.38 8.05
N VAL A 78 2.53 -5.00 8.84
CA VAL A 78 1.97 -5.81 9.93
C VAL A 78 1.36 -7.10 9.37
N ALA A 79 0.53 -7.00 8.32
CA ALA A 79 -0.06 -8.15 7.66
C ALA A 79 1.01 -9.08 7.08
N THR A 80 2.01 -8.53 6.39
CA THR A 80 3.15 -9.30 5.88
C THR A 80 3.84 -10.07 7.00
N THR A 81 4.11 -9.41 8.12
CA THR A 81 4.75 -10.04 9.30
C THR A 81 3.92 -11.20 9.85
N ARG A 82 2.59 -11.04 9.95
CA ARG A 82 1.68 -12.12 10.37
C ARG A 82 1.71 -13.27 9.37
N THR A 83 1.56 -12.99 8.08
CA THR A 83 1.50 -14.00 7.04
C THR A 83 2.80 -14.80 6.92
N VAL A 84 3.97 -14.17 7.05
CA VAL A 84 5.25 -14.91 7.06
C VAL A 84 5.45 -15.71 8.35
N ALA A 85 4.90 -15.27 9.48
CA ALA A 85 4.96 -16.00 10.75
C ALA A 85 4.17 -17.33 10.68
N HIS A 86 3.05 -17.36 9.96
CA HIS A 86 2.30 -18.59 9.72
C HIS A 86 2.98 -19.58 8.74
N ARG A 87 4.05 -19.16 8.05
CA ARG A 87 4.75 -19.97 7.02
C ARG A 87 6.15 -20.41 7.46
N THR A 88 6.47 -20.34 8.75
CA THR A 88 7.82 -20.69 9.26
C THR A 88 8.24 -22.11 8.88
N ARG A 89 7.34 -23.10 8.99
CA ARG A 89 7.63 -24.49 8.63
C ARG A 89 7.91 -24.67 7.14
N GLU A 90 7.11 -24.04 6.26
CA GLU A 90 7.31 -24.06 4.80
C GLU A 90 8.68 -23.47 4.41
N LEU A 91 9.01 -22.30 4.99
CA LEU A 91 10.30 -21.63 4.78
C LEU A 91 11.47 -22.47 5.31
N GLY A 92 11.27 -23.17 6.44
CA GLY A 92 12.24 -24.11 7.01
C GLY A 92 12.55 -25.29 6.09
N VAL A 93 11.53 -25.87 5.45
CA VAL A 93 11.71 -26.95 4.47
C VAL A 93 12.45 -26.44 3.23
N LEU A 94 12.11 -25.25 2.73
CA LEU A 94 12.84 -24.63 1.60
C LEU A 94 14.31 -24.39 1.96
N GLY A 95 14.59 -23.89 3.17
CA GLY A 95 15.94 -23.68 3.67
C GLY A 95 16.72 -24.98 3.86
N ALA A 96 16.09 -26.06 4.35
CA ALA A 96 16.72 -27.37 4.51
C ALA A 96 17.13 -27.99 3.17
N ASN A 97 16.36 -27.71 2.11
CA ASN A 97 16.65 -28.15 0.74
C ASN A 97 17.68 -27.26 0.00
N GLY A 98 18.30 -26.29 0.69
CA GLY A 98 19.34 -25.44 0.11
C GLY A 98 18.83 -24.38 -0.87
N VAL A 99 17.53 -24.04 -0.85
CA VAL A 99 16.99 -22.99 -1.72
C VAL A 99 17.58 -21.63 -1.32
N PRO A 100 18.12 -20.84 -2.28
CA PRO A 100 18.67 -19.53 -1.96
C PRO A 100 17.59 -18.57 -1.44
N ARG A 101 17.97 -17.69 -0.51
CA ARG A 101 17.06 -16.72 0.13
C ARG A 101 16.42 -15.71 -0.83
N THR A 102 17.15 -15.25 -1.85
CA THR A 102 16.69 -14.14 -2.72
C THR A 102 15.40 -14.46 -3.48
N PRO A 103 15.27 -15.62 -4.17
CA PRO A 103 14.00 -16.01 -4.78
C PRO A 103 12.85 -16.20 -3.77
N VAL A 104 13.14 -16.63 -2.55
CA VAL A 104 12.13 -16.80 -1.49
C VAL A 104 11.62 -15.45 -1.02
N VAL A 105 12.52 -14.50 -0.74
CA VAL A 105 12.16 -13.12 -0.39
C VAL A 105 11.37 -12.46 -1.51
N ALA A 106 11.81 -12.61 -2.77
CA ALA A 106 11.09 -12.07 -3.92
C ALA A 106 9.67 -12.65 -4.02
N ALA A 107 9.48 -13.94 -3.76
CA ALA A 107 8.16 -14.58 -3.74
C ALA A 107 7.27 -14.03 -2.62
N LEU A 108 7.83 -13.80 -1.42
CA LEU A 108 7.10 -13.27 -0.27
C LEU A 108 6.72 -11.78 -0.45
N LEU A 109 7.51 -11.00 -1.17
CA LEU A 109 7.24 -9.58 -1.44
C LEU A 109 6.11 -9.35 -2.46
N VAL A 110 5.72 -10.36 -3.24
CA VAL A 110 4.61 -10.24 -4.20
C VAL A 110 3.31 -9.91 -3.47
N GLU A 111 3.06 -10.54 -2.34
CA GLU A 111 1.81 -10.37 -1.58
C GLU A 111 1.58 -8.94 -1.08
N PRO A 112 2.50 -8.31 -0.31
CA PRO A 112 2.36 -6.91 0.08
C PRO A 112 2.33 -5.95 -1.12
N LEU A 113 3.11 -6.23 -2.17
CA LEU A 113 3.12 -5.39 -3.37
C LEU A 113 1.75 -5.39 -4.06
N VAL A 114 1.13 -6.56 -4.21
CA VAL A 114 -0.20 -6.68 -4.81
C VAL A 114 -1.25 -6.01 -3.93
N ALA A 115 -1.19 -6.17 -2.61
CA ALA A 115 -2.11 -5.49 -1.70
C ALA A 115 -2.00 -3.96 -1.82
N ALA A 116 -0.78 -3.43 -1.84
CA ALA A 116 -0.52 -2.00 -1.94
C ALA A 116 -1.00 -1.41 -3.28
N VAL A 117 -0.71 -2.09 -4.40
CA VAL A 117 -1.14 -1.66 -5.73
C VAL A 117 -2.66 -1.71 -5.85
N LEU A 118 -3.30 -2.81 -5.43
CA LEU A 118 -4.76 -2.92 -5.47
C LEU A 118 -5.43 -1.86 -4.60
N GLY A 119 -4.93 -1.64 -3.38
CA GLY A 119 -5.43 -0.58 -2.50
C GLY A 119 -5.32 0.79 -3.14
N ALA A 120 -4.13 1.14 -3.66
CA ALA A 120 -3.91 2.44 -4.29
C ALA A 120 -4.81 2.67 -5.52
N VAL A 121 -4.94 1.66 -6.40
CA VAL A 121 -5.78 1.73 -7.59
C VAL A 121 -7.26 1.85 -7.23
N VAL A 122 -7.75 1.04 -6.29
CA VAL A 122 -9.14 1.09 -5.84
C VAL A 122 -9.43 2.42 -5.16
N GLY A 123 -8.56 2.90 -4.27
CA GLY A 123 -8.69 4.20 -3.63
C GLY A 123 -8.72 5.35 -4.62
N ALA A 124 -7.84 5.35 -5.61
CA ALA A 124 -7.82 6.36 -6.67
C ALA A 124 -9.07 6.33 -7.56
N ALA A 125 -9.53 5.14 -7.94
CA ALA A 125 -10.77 4.98 -8.71
C ALA A 125 -11.98 5.49 -7.94
N LEU A 126 -12.09 5.16 -6.65
CA LEU A 126 -13.16 5.65 -5.77
C LEU A 126 -13.10 7.17 -5.60
N ALA A 127 -11.90 7.75 -5.47
CA ALA A 127 -11.74 9.20 -5.38
C ALA A 127 -12.15 9.90 -6.68
N GLY A 128 -11.81 9.33 -7.84
CA GLY A 128 -12.29 9.82 -9.13
C GLY A 128 -13.82 9.76 -9.24
N ALA A 129 -14.44 8.65 -8.82
CA ALA A 129 -15.89 8.51 -8.80
C ALA A 129 -16.56 9.56 -7.91
N VAL A 130 -16.04 9.74 -6.68
CA VAL A 130 -16.55 10.75 -5.75
C VAL A 130 -16.34 12.17 -6.29
N ALA A 131 -15.18 12.47 -6.88
CA ALA A 131 -14.90 13.76 -7.49
C ALA A 131 -15.89 14.09 -8.63
N MET A 132 -16.24 13.11 -9.47
CA MET A 132 -17.26 13.30 -10.52
C MET A 132 -18.63 13.63 -9.93
N VAL A 133 -19.04 12.92 -8.87
CA VAL A 133 -20.31 13.20 -8.18
C VAL A 133 -20.31 14.60 -7.55
N LEU A 134 -19.22 14.98 -6.88
CA LEU A 134 -19.06 16.30 -6.28
C LEU A 134 -19.09 17.42 -7.32
N GLY A 135 -18.46 17.21 -8.47
CA GLY A 135 -18.50 18.15 -9.59
C GLY A 135 -19.89 18.28 -10.21
N ALA A 136 -20.59 17.16 -10.42
CA ALA A 136 -21.91 17.15 -11.05
C ALA A 136 -23.02 17.76 -10.17
N THR A 137 -22.88 17.65 -8.84
CA THR A 137 -23.86 18.15 -7.87
C THR A 137 -23.63 19.62 -7.49
N GLY A 138 -22.49 20.21 -7.86
CA GLY A 138 -22.13 21.58 -7.47
C GLY A 138 -21.77 21.74 -5.99
N PHE A 139 -21.57 20.65 -5.24
CA PHE A 139 -21.18 20.69 -3.83
C PHE A 139 -19.79 21.33 -3.60
N VAL A 140 -18.95 21.36 -4.64
CA VAL A 140 -17.62 22.00 -4.60
C VAL A 140 -17.62 23.17 -5.60
N PRO A 141 -17.88 24.42 -5.16
CA PRO A 141 -18.00 25.58 -6.05
C PRO A 141 -16.73 25.89 -6.84
N THR A 142 -15.58 25.53 -6.28
CA THR A 142 -14.26 25.67 -6.88
C THR A 142 -13.91 24.57 -7.88
N GLY A 143 -14.78 23.56 -7.99
CA GLY A 143 -14.59 22.40 -8.85
C GLY A 143 -13.52 21.42 -8.34
N VAL A 144 -13.33 20.35 -9.10
CA VAL A 144 -12.25 19.38 -8.88
C VAL A 144 -11.37 19.35 -10.12
N ALA A 145 -10.08 19.62 -9.96
CA ALA A 145 -9.13 19.66 -11.05
C ALA A 145 -8.74 18.24 -11.47
N VAL A 146 -9.04 17.86 -12.72
CA VAL A 146 -8.68 16.56 -13.29
C VAL A 146 -7.17 16.32 -13.25
N GLY A 147 -6.37 17.36 -13.54
CA GLY A 147 -4.90 17.29 -13.43
C GLY A 147 -4.44 16.96 -12.01
N GLY A 148 -5.10 17.53 -11.00
CA GLY A 148 -4.84 17.23 -9.59
C GLY A 148 -5.19 15.78 -9.23
N LEU A 149 -6.33 15.27 -9.70
CA LEU A 149 -6.73 13.87 -9.48
C LEU A 149 -5.71 12.88 -10.07
N LEU A 150 -5.26 13.13 -11.30
CA LEU A 150 -4.27 12.28 -11.97
C LEU A 150 -2.92 12.31 -11.23
N LEU A 151 -2.47 13.51 -10.82
CA LEU A 151 -1.22 13.67 -10.09
C LEU A 151 -1.30 13.01 -8.70
N GLY A 152 -2.39 13.20 -7.97
CA GLY A 152 -2.64 12.54 -6.69
C GLY A 152 -2.70 11.01 -6.84
N GLY A 153 -3.30 10.51 -7.92
CA GLY A 153 -3.36 9.08 -8.21
C GLY A 153 -1.99 8.48 -8.49
N GLY A 154 -1.19 9.17 -9.30
CA GLY A 154 0.20 8.78 -9.56
C GLY A 154 1.04 8.75 -8.29
N ILE A 155 0.94 9.80 -7.45
CA ILE A 155 1.66 9.88 -6.17
C ILE A 155 1.22 8.74 -5.25
N ALA A 156 -0.08 8.51 -5.09
CA ALA A 156 -0.60 7.45 -4.23
C ALA A 156 -0.05 6.08 -4.64
N VAL A 157 -0.09 5.74 -5.94
CA VAL A 157 0.43 4.47 -6.46
C VAL A 157 1.94 4.33 -6.22
N VAL A 158 2.72 5.35 -6.57
CA VAL A 158 4.18 5.31 -6.41
C VAL A 158 4.57 5.19 -4.94
N VAL A 159 3.97 6.01 -4.07
CA VAL A 159 4.24 5.99 -2.63
C VAL A 159 3.82 4.66 -2.02
N SER A 160 2.65 4.12 -2.35
CA SER A 160 2.21 2.81 -1.86
C SER A 160 3.16 1.69 -2.26
N ILE A 161 3.62 1.65 -3.52
CA ILE A 161 4.58 0.64 -4.01
C ILE A 161 5.90 0.75 -3.26
N VAL A 162 6.50 1.93 -3.25
CA VAL A 162 7.82 2.15 -2.63
C VAL A 162 7.74 1.82 -1.14
N ALA A 163 6.73 2.34 -0.46
CA ALA A 163 6.61 2.18 0.98
C ALA A 163 6.30 0.72 1.35
N ALA A 164 5.45 0.00 0.61
CA ALA A 164 5.20 -1.42 0.85
C ALA A 164 6.46 -2.28 0.68
N LEU A 165 7.28 -1.99 -0.34
CA LEU A 165 8.56 -2.68 -0.53
C LEU A 165 9.50 -2.39 0.63
N VAL A 166 9.69 -1.11 0.98
CA VAL A 166 10.61 -0.71 2.05
C VAL A 166 10.21 -1.33 3.39
N THR A 167 8.93 -1.30 3.76
CA THR A 167 8.48 -1.81 5.06
C THR A 167 8.42 -3.34 5.12
N SER A 168 8.21 -4.02 3.99
CA SER A 168 8.05 -5.48 3.94
C SER A 168 9.36 -6.24 3.71
N VAL A 169 10.43 -5.58 3.23
CA VAL A 169 11.72 -6.23 3.00
C VAL A 169 12.33 -6.79 4.29
N VAL A 170 12.31 -6.05 5.39
CA VAL A 170 12.88 -6.50 6.67
C VAL A 170 12.20 -7.76 7.22
N PRO A 171 10.85 -7.82 7.36
CA PRO A 171 10.20 -9.02 7.89
C PRO A 171 10.34 -10.23 6.94
N THR A 172 10.26 -10.03 5.63
CA THR A 172 10.42 -11.13 4.65
C THR A 172 11.84 -11.68 4.63
N TRP A 173 12.86 -10.82 4.67
CA TRP A 173 14.25 -11.23 4.73
C TRP A 173 14.58 -11.97 6.03
N THR A 174 14.07 -11.47 7.15
CA THR A 174 14.26 -12.09 8.46
C THR A 174 13.63 -13.47 8.51
N ALA A 175 12.41 -13.62 7.98
CA ALA A 175 11.72 -14.90 7.92
C ALA A 175 12.46 -15.91 7.02
N ALA A 176 12.93 -15.49 5.85
CA ALA A 176 13.68 -16.34 4.93
C ALA A 176 15.08 -16.74 5.43
N SER A 177 15.63 -16.01 6.41
CA SER A 177 16.96 -16.26 6.98
C SER A 177 16.95 -17.11 8.25
N ARG A 178 15.78 -17.58 8.72
CA ARG A 178 15.69 -18.39 9.94
C ARG A 178 16.29 -19.79 9.72
N PRO A 179 17.10 -20.32 10.67
CA PRO A 179 17.69 -21.65 10.54
C PRO A 179 16.62 -22.75 10.43
N PRO A 180 16.74 -23.71 9.48
CA PRO A 180 15.77 -24.77 9.26
C PRO A 180 15.40 -25.55 10.52
N ILE A 181 16.41 -25.87 11.36
CA ILE A 181 16.21 -26.61 12.59
C ILE A 181 15.22 -25.91 13.53
N ARG A 182 15.31 -24.58 13.70
CA ARG A 182 14.40 -23.83 14.57
C ARG A 182 12.99 -23.74 14.01
N SER A 183 12.87 -23.59 12.68
CA SER A 183 11.56 -23.56 12.01
C SER A 183 10.85 -24.92 11.97
N LEU A 184 11.60 -26.01 12.09
CA LEU A 184 11.05 -27.38 12.08
C LEU A 184 10.82 -27.94 13.49
N SER A 185 11.61 -27.53 14.48
CA SER A 185 11.46 -27.97 15.87
C SER A 185 10.56 -27.05 16.72
N GLY A 186 10.36 -25.80 16.31
CA GLY A 186 9.61 -24.79 17.07
C GLY A 186 8.11 -24.71 16.75
N GLY A 187 7.53 -25.75 16.13
CA GLY A 187 6.10 -25.80 15.82
C GLY A 187 5.26 -26.13 17.05
N GLY A 188 4.93 -25.11 17.83
CA GLY A 188 3.80 -25.09 18.77
C GLY A 188 2.70 -24.18 18.24
#